data_AF-A0A3C1TC90-F1
#
_entry.id   AF-A0A3C1TC90-F1
#
_cell.length_a   1.000
_cell.length_b   1.000
_cell.length_c   1.000
_cell.angle_alpha   90.00
_cell.angle_beta   90.00
_cell.angle_gamma   90.00
#
_symmetry.space_group_name_H-M   'P 1'
#
loop_
_entity.id
_entity.type
_entity.pdbx_description
1 polymer ?
#
loop_
_entity_poly.entity_id
_entity_poly.type
_entity_poly.pdbx_seq_one_letter_code
_entity_poly.pdbx_strand_id
1 'polypeptide(L)' 'MALGEARPGDLIFFKGSNSKSTRIGHVGMIVAVSDGYVKFIHSAWKGGIRYDVLHADYYKKRYVGVRRVIK' A
#
# COMPACT_ATOMS: atom_id res chain seq x y z
N MET A 1 -9.12 -9.27 4.36
CA MET A 1 -9.59 -7.97 4.88
C MET A 1 -9.96 -7.11 3.70
N ALA A 2 -11.11 -6.48 3.74
CA ALA A 2 -11.50 -5.52 2.71
C ALA A 2 -10.78 -4.18 2.90
N LEU A 3 -10.57 -3.41 1.84
CA LEU A 3 -9.93 -2.10 1.95
C LEU A 3 -10.70 -1.15 2.89
N GLY A 4 -12.02 -1.30 2.99
CA GLY A 4 -12.87 -0.51 3.90
C GLY A 4 -12.68 -0.80 5.38
N GLU A 5 -11.98 -1.88 5.75
CA GLU A 5 -11.66 -2.24 7.13
C GLU A 5 -10.21 -1.89 7.53
N ALA A 6 -9.47 -1.31 6.57
CA ALA A 6 -8.08 -0.92 6.77
C ALA A 6 -7.98 0.18 7.83
N ARG A 7 -6.95 0.11 8.67
CA ARG A 7 -6.65 1.12 9.69
C ARG A 7 -5.16 1.44 9.73
N PRO A 8 -4.76 2.57 10.35
CA PRO A 8 -3.35 2.83 10.62
C PRO A 8 -2.64 1.64 11.28
N GLY A 9 -1.44 1.32 10.81
CA GLY A 9 -0.65 0.15 11.23
C GLY A 9 -0.84 -1.11 10.39
N ASP A 10 -1.90 -1.20 9.57
CA ASP A 10 -2.04 -2.31 8.63
C ASP A 10 -1.00 -2.22 7.50
N LEU A 11 -0.55 -3.37 7.01
CA LEU A 11 0.36 -3.43 5.87
C LEU A 11 -0.42 -3.43 4.56
N ILE A 12 0.04 -2.63 3.61
CA ILE A 12 -0.51 -2.54 2.26
C ILE A 12 0.51 -3.09 1.25
N PHE A 13 0.04 -3.96 0.36
CA PHE A 13 0.89 -4.74 -0.54
C PHE A 13 0.65 -4.36 -1.99
N PHE A 14 1.75 -4.32 -2.74
CA PHE A 14 1.74 -3.98 -4.15
C PHE A 14 2.59 -4.96 -4.97
N LYS A 15 2.28 -5.04 -6.26
CA LYS A 15 3.17 -5.65 -7.25
C LYS A 15 4.49 -4.87 -7.32
N GLY A 16 5.58 -5.59 -7.60
CA GLY A 16 6.91 -5.00 -7.77
C GLY A 16 7.08 -4.29 -9.12
N SER A 17 8.33 -4.21 -9.58
CA SER A 17 8.69 -3.58 -10.86
C SER A 17 7.95 -4.21 -12.06
N ASN A 18 7.74 -5.53 -12.04
CA ASN A 18 6.96 -6.23 -13.04
C ASN A 18 5.46 -6.28 -12.67
N SER A 19 4.65 -5.44 -13.29
CA SER A 19 3.20 -5.36 -13.07
C SER A 19 2.40 -6.59 -13.55
N LYS A 20 3.00 -7.44 -14.39
CA LYS A 20 2.40 -8.70 -14.84
C LYS A 20 2.65 -9.85 -13.86
N SER A 21 3.57 -9.69 -12.90
CA SER A 21 3.83 -10.71 -11.90
C SER A 21 2.68 -10.83 -10.89
N THR A 22 2.44 -12.05 -10.43
CA THR A 22 1.53 -12.35 -9.30
C THR A 22 2.23 -12.24 -7.96
N ARG A 23 3.57 -12.11 -7.93
CA ARG A 23 4.32 -11.97 -6.68
C ARG A 23 4.19 -10.55 -6.12
N ILE A 24 3.95 -10.47 -4.82
CA ILE A 24 4.10 -9.23 -4.06
C ILE A 24 5.56 -8.81 -4.15
N GLY A 25 5.80 -7.56 -4.52
CA GLY A 25 7.16 -7.04 -4.69
C GLY A 25 7.40 -5.71 -4.00
N HIS A 26 6.38 -5.13 -3.38
CA HIS A 26 6.50 -3.89 -2.62
C HIS A 26 5.49 -3.84 -1.47
N VAL A 27 5.85 -3.18 -0.37
CA VAL A 27 5.04 -3.07 0.84
C VAL A 27 5.14 -1.66 1.44
N GLY A 28 4.06 -1.20 2.05
CA GLY A 28 4.02 -0.03 2.90
C GLY A 28 3.18 -0.27 4.15
N MET A 29 3.21 0.68 5.07
CA MET A 29 2.35 0.69 6.25
C MET A 29 1.35 1.84 6.16
N ILE A 30 0.07 1.54 6.36
CA ILE A 30 -0.99 2.54 6.36
C ILE A 30 -0.80 3.47 7.57
N VAL A 31 -0.86 4.77 7.34
CA VAL A 31 -0.74 5.80 8.38
C VAL A 31 -2.03 6.60 8.57
N ALA A 32 -2.92 6.63 7.57
CA ALA A 32 -4.22 7.27 7.67
C ALA A 32 -5.21 6.63 6.69
N VAL A 33 -6.47 6.55 7.12
CA VAL A 33 -7.62 6.16 6.31
C VAL A 33 -8.70 7.22 6.49
N SER A 34 -9.26 7.69 5.40
CA SER A 34 -10.38 8.64 5.34
C SER A 34 -11.30 8.23 4.19
N ASP A 35 -12.47 8.85 4.04
CA ASP A 35 -13.47 8.47 3.03
C ASP A 35 -12.87 8.38 1.62
N GLY A 36 -12.59 7.14 1.19
CA GLY A 36 -11.95 6.86 -0.09
C GLY A 36 -10.49 7.30 -0.20
N TYR A 37 -9.75 7.51 0.89
CA TYR A 37 -8.33 7.86 0.87
C TYR A 37 -7.52 7.00 1.83
N VAL A 38 -6.45 6.40 1.31
CA VAL A 38 -5.50 5.60 2.10
C VAL A 38 -4.11 6.17 1.88
N LYS A 39 -3.52 6.69 2.96
CA LYS A 39 -2.14 7.19 2.99
C LYS A 39 -1.25 6.17 3.67
N PHE A 40 -0.08 5.92 3.11
CA PHE A 40 0.88 4.96 3.63
C PHE A 40 2.29 5.52 3.58
N ILE A 41 3.15 5.02 4.47
CA ILE A 41 4.59 5.26 4.48
C ILE A 41 5.31 4.02 3.94
N HIS A 42 6.37 4.22 3.16
CA HIS A 42 7.19 3.13 2.65
C HIS A 42 8.57 3.63 2.24
N SER A 43 9.50 2.69 2.03
CA SER A 43 10.78 2.95 1.36
C SER A 43 10.59 2.84 -0.15
N ALA A 44 10.57 3.97 -0.85
CA ALA A 44 10.36 4.04 -2.29
C ALA A 44 11.67 3.83 -3.06
N TRP A 45 11.62 3.01 -4.11
CA TRP A 45 12.72 2.90 -5.06
C TRP A 45 13.00 4.27 -5.70
N LYS A 46 14.24 4.76 -5.60
CA LYS A 46 14.70 6.10 -6.02
C LYS A 46 14.03 7.31 -5.34
N GLY A 47 13.27 7.12 -4.27
CA GLY A 47 12.56 8.20 -3.56
C GLY A 47 12.79 8.25 -2.05
N GLY A 48 13.51 7.27 -1.49
CA GLY A 48 13.73 7.18 -0.05
C GLY A 48 12.44 6.89 0.73
N ILE A 49 12.45 7.17 2.03
CA ILE A 49 11.28 7.00 2.90
C ILE A 49 10.34 8.17 2.66
N ARG A 50 9.10 7.87 2.25
CA ARG A 50 8.10 8.90 1.94
C ARG A 50 6.68 8.42 2.18
N TYR A 51 5.76 9.39 2.20
CA TYR A 51 4.33 9.14 2.18
C TYR A 51 3.80 9.19 0.76
N ASP A 52 2.91 8.26 0.44
CA ASP A 52 2.14 8.24 -0.79
C ASP A 52 0.68 7.84 -0.51
N VAL A 53 -0.18 7.97 -1.51
CA VAL A 53 -1.60 7.62 -1.43
C VAL A 53 -1.95 6.51 -2.40
N LEU A 54 -2.81 5.58 -1.97
CA LEU A 54 -3.25 4.44 -2.78
C LEU A 54 -3.95 4.86 -4.08
N HIS A 55 -4.62 6.02 -4.06
CA HIS A 55 -5.40 6.53 -5.19
C HIS A 55 -4.55 7.09 -6.34
N ALA A 56 -3.25 7.30 -6.12
CA ALA A 56 -2.35 7.67 -7.21
C ALA A 56 -2.24 6.51 -8.22
N ASP A 57 -2.30 6.84 -9.51
CA ASP A 57 -2.38 5.87 -10.62
C ASP A 57 -1.34 4.74 -10.54
N TYR A 58 -0.11 5.07 -10.15
CA TYR A 58 0.97 4.11 -10.02
C TYR A 58 0.65 3.00 -8.99
N TYR A 59 0.15 3.39 -7.82
CA TYR A 59 -0.14 2.49 -6.70
C TYR A 59 -1.49 1.79 -6.88
N LYS A 60 -2.51 2.50 -7.37
CA LYS A 60 -3.83 1.94 -7.68
C LYS A 60 -3.73 0.75 -8.64
N LYS A 61 -2.93 0.88 -9.71
CA LYS A 61 -2.71 -0.20 -10.69
C LYS A 61 -1.91 -1.38 -10.16
N ARG A 62 -1.18 -1.21 -9.05
CA ARG A 62 -0.29 -2.22 -8.46
C ARG A 62 -0.82 -2.80 -7.17
N TYR A 63 -1.92 -2.30 -6.65
CA TYR A 63 -2.54 -2.75 -5.41
C TYR A 63 -2.85 -4.25 -5.46
N VAL A 64 -2.46 -4.96 -4.41
CA VAL A 64 -2.73 -6.39 -4.23
C VAL A 64 -3.71 -6.60 -3.08
N GLY A 65 -3.47 -5.95 -1.93
CA GLY A 65 -4.30 -6.14 -0.76
C GLY A 65 -3.77 -5.45 0.50
N VAL A 66 -4.52 -5.57 1.58
CA VAL A 66 -4.16 -5.11 2.94
C VAL A 66 -4.17 -6.29 3.91
N ARG A 67 -3.22 -6.33 4.84
CA ARG A 67 -3.18 -7.32 5.92
C ARG A 67 -2.76 -6.70 7.25
N ARG A 68 -3.49 -7.07 8.30
CA ARG A 68 -3.14 -6.80 9.69
C ARG A 68 -2.23 -7.91 10.20
N VAL A 69 -1.09 -7.54 10.78
CA VAL A 69 -0.08 -8.49 11.28
C VAL A 69 0.14 -8.42 12.79
N ILE A 70 -0.31 -7.33 13.42
CA ILE A 70 -0.26 -7.13 14.87
C ILE A 70 -1.66 -7.35 15.42
N LYS A 71 -1.77 -8.06 16.56
CA LYS A 71 -3.03 -8.26 17.29
C LYS A 71 -3.47 -6.96 17.97
#